data_AF-A0A7X3IDD8-F1
#
_entry.id   AF-A0A7X3IDD8-F1
#
_cell.length_a   1.000
_cell.length_b   1.000
_cell.length_c   1.000
_cell.angle_alpha   90.00
_cell.angle_beta   90.00
_cell.angle_gamma   90.00
#
_symmetry.space_group_name_H-M   'P 1'
#
loop_
_entity.id
_entity.type
_entity.pdbx_description
1 polymer ?
#
loop_
_entity_poly.entity_id
_entity_poly.type
_entity_poly.pdbx_seq_one_letter_code
_entity_poly.pdbx_strand_id
1 'polypeptide(L)'
;MTEPSLSGTGRALRWVGAQALLHLGTLVVGFGTFVLLFQTDLWSGVTILFYRGLLLLVVAFLLTLAAAVALTGLGRAWGLRRRDALGACVLSLSLNLSGFVVLPVTVDRSVSVFLLGQMAAHPDESFDADRARAVFDAVYLGTFRQMERRLAEQKASGNVAPRGDGYVITPQGRAFIRFAGLIARLFRTDTRLIAGASAPGAAPTLRPPRDQPD
;
A
#
# COMPACT_ATOMS: atom_id res chain seq x y z
N MET A 1 39.86 39.25 26.21
CA MET A 1 39.10 37.98 26.16
C MET A 1 38.60 37.83 24.73
N THR A 2 39.32 37.06 23.93
CA THR A 2 38.96 36.72 22.54
C THR A 2 38.06 35.49 22.57
N GLU A 3 36.82 35.64 22.11
CA GLU A 3 35.95 34.48 21.91
C GLU A 3 36.59 33.52 20.89
N PRO A 4 36.63 32.20 21.16
CA PRO A 4 37.12 31.24 20.19
C PRO A 4 36.11 31.21 19.02
N SER A 5 36.49 31.81 17.90
CA SER A 5 35.75 31.69 16.65
C SER A 5 35.74 30.22 16.25
N LEU A 6 34.61 29.53 16.46
CA LEU A 6 34.40 28.20 15.93
C LEU A 6 34.69 28.23 14.42
N SER A 7 35.71 27.48 13.99
CA SER A 7 36.08 27.34 12.58
C SER A 7 34.85 26.93 11.76
N GLY A 8 34.79 27.34 10.49
CA GLY A 8 33.65 27.05 9.60
C GLY A 8 33.24 25.57 9.59
N THR A 9 34.21 24.68 9.77
CA THR A 9 34.05 23.22 9.91
C THR A 9 33.18 22.82 11.11
N GLY A 10 33.39 23.43 12.29
CA GLY A 10 32.62 23.10 13.50
C GLY A 10 31.15 23.50 13.40
N ARG A 11 30.87 24.63 12.73
CA ARG A 11 29.50 25.08 12.47
C ARG A 11 28.79 24.17 11.44
N ALA A 12 29.51 23.76 10.39
CA ALA A 12 29.00 22.84 9.38
C ALA A 12 28.64 21.48 10.00
N LEU A 13 29.53 20.91 10.83
CA LEU A 13 29.29 19.61 11.46
C LEU A 13 28.07 19.64 12.39
N ARG A 14 27.89 20.72 13.18
CA ARG A 14 26.71 20.90 14.04
C ARG A 14 25.42 21.00 13.23
N TRP A 15 25.43 21.70 12.11
CA TRP A 15 24.28 21.80 11.23
C TRP A 15 23.92 20.45 10.59
N VAL A 16 24.90 19.71 10.06
CA VAL A 16 24.68 18.36 9.53
C VAL A 16 24.13 17.41 10.59
N GLY A 17 24.71 17.45 11.80
CA GLY A 17 24.21 16.67 12.93
C GLY A 17 22.76 17.01 13.28
N ALA A 18 22.42 18.31 13.33
CA ALA A 18 21.06 18.76 13.58
C ALA A 18 20.07 18.32 12.48
N GLN A 19 20.49 18.36 11.21
CA GLN A 19 19.68 17.84 10.09
C GLN A 19 19.45 16.34 10.21
N ALA A 20 20.51 15.56 10.48
CA ALA A 20 20.41 14.12 10.62
C ALA A 20 19.45 13.74 11.77
N LEU A 21 19.57 14.40 12.92
CA LEU A 21 18.68 14.21 14.06
C LEU A 21 17.22 14.59 13.75
N LEU A 22 17.00 15.68 13.00
CA LEU A 22 15.66 16.07 12.57
C LEU A 22 15.03 15.01 11.63
N HIS A 23 15.78 14.50 10.67
CA HIS A 23 15.29 13.48 9.74
C HIS A 23 15.03 12.15 10.46
N LEU A 24 15.95 11.71 11.32
CA LEU A 24 15.75 10.52 12.12
C LEU A 24 14.56 10.67 13.08
N GLY A 25 14.46 11.81 13.76
CA GLY A 25 13.37 12.10 14.69
C GLY A 25 12.00 12.12 14.00
N THR A 26 11.88 12.81 12.85
CA THR A 26 10.64 12.82 12.07
C THR A 26 10.29 11.47 11.46
N LEU A 27 11.28 10.63 11.14
CA LEU A 27 11.05 9.27 10.70
C LEU A 27 10.49 8.40 11.83
N VAL A 28 11.15 8.39 12.99
CA VAL A 28 10.73 7.59 14.15
C VAL A 28 9.37 8.05 14.68
N VAL A 29 9.18 9.37 14.86
CA VAL A 29 7.91 9.93 15.33
C VAL A 29 6.80 9.71 14.31
N GLY A 30 7.07 9.94 13.02
CA GLY A 30 6.09 9.72 11.96
C GLY A 30 5.64 8.27 11.85
N PHE A 31 6.60 7.33 11.87
CA PHE A 31 6.31 5.90 11.86
C PHE A 31 5.59 5.45 13.13
N GLY A 32 6.08 5.85 14.31
CA GLY A 32 5.44 5.51 15.58
C GLY A 32 4.01 6.02 15.66
N THR A 33 3.77 7.28 15.26
CA THR A 33 2.42 7.87 15.21
C THR A 33 1.53 7.10 14.24
N PHE A 34 2.04 6.76 13.05
CA PHE A 34 1.29 6.01 12.05
C PHE A 34 0.88 4.62 12.54
N VAL A 35 1.79 3.89 13.19
CA VAL A 35 1.50 2.58 13.79
C VAL A 35 0.49 2.69 14.93
N LEU A 36 0.65 3.68 15.83
CA LEU A 36 -0.28 3.89 16.93
C LEU A 36 -1.68 4.23 16.43
N LEU A 37 -1.80 5.08 15.41
CA LEU A 37 -3.08 5.39 14.77
C LEU A 37 -3.75 4.13 14.19
N PHE A 38 -2.97 3.19 13.66
CA PHE A 38 -3.49 1.90 13.18
C PHE A 38 -4.05 1.01 14.29
N GLN A 39 -3.55 1.13 15.51
CA GLN A 39 -4.05 0.39 16.68
C GLN A 39 -5.35 0.97 17.26
N THR A 40 -5.77 2.16 16.80
CA THR A 40 -7.05 2.75 17.21
C THR A 40 -8.20 2.35 16.28
N ASP A 41 -9.44 2.48 16.75
CA ASP A 41 -10.67 2.28 15.94
C ASP A 41 -10.96 3.43 14.96
N LEU A 42 -10.00 4.34 14.77
CA LEU A 42 -10.17 5.48 13.90
C LEU A 42 -10.40 5.03 12.44
N TRP A 43 -11.51 5.50 11.86
CA TRP A 43 -12.01 5.10 10.54
C TRP A 43 -12.20 3.59 10.36
N SER A 44 -12.67 2.87 11.38
CA SER A 44 -13.05 1.46 11.28
C SER A 44 -14.10 1.17 10.18
N GLY A 45 -14.89 2.17 9.79
CA GLY A 45 -15.83 2.10 8.66
C GLY A 45 -15.16 2.02 7.27
N VAL A 46 -13.86 2.33 7.15
CA VAL A 46 -13.12 2.20 5.88
C VAL A 46 -12.53 0.79 5.82
N THR A 47 -13.27 -0.12 5.19
CA THR A 47 -12.95 -1.56 5.14
C THR A 47 -11.73 -1.89 4.28
N ILE A 48 -11.40 -1.04 3.30
CA ILE A 48 -10.25 -1.24 2.43
C ILE A 48 -8.99 -0.75 3.15
N LEU A 49 -8.14 -1.70 3.57
CA LEU A 49 -6.89 -1.44 4.30
C LEU A 49 -6.04 -0.34 3.66
N PHE A 50 -5.88 -0.38 2.33
CA PHE A 50 -5.09 0.60 1.59
C PHE A 50 -5.63 2.04 1.76
N TYR A 51 -6.95 2.23 1.66
CA TYR A 51 -7.57 3.55 1.80
C TYR A 51 -7.53 4.04 3.26
N ARG A 52 -7.80 3.15 4.22
CA ARG A 52 -7.66 3.47 5.64
C ARG A 52 -6.23 3.90 5.96
N GLY A 53 -5.24 3.14 5.50
CA GLY A 53 -3.83 3.48 5.71
C GLY A 53 -3.42 4.81 5.10
N LEU A 54 -3.92 5.16 3.91
CA LEU A 54 -3.64 6.47 3.30
C LEU A 54 -4.20 7.62 4.16
N LEU A 55 -5.42 7.49 4.70
CA LEU A 55 -6.01 8.49 5.59
C LEU A 55 -5.20 8.64 6.89
N LEU A 56 -4.89 7.52 7.56
CA LEU A 56 -4.09 7.52 8.78
C LEU A 56 -2.68 8.09 8.54
N LEU A 57 -2.10 7.83 7.38
CA LEU A 57 -0.78 8.34 7.01
C LEU A 57 -0.78 9.86 6.81
N VAL A 58 -1.83 10.41 6.20
CA VAL A 58 -2.00 11.87 6.09
C VAL A 58 -2.10 12.50 7.47
N VAL A 59 -2.85 11.89 8.39
CA VAL A 59 -2.97 12.38 9.78
C VAL A 59 -1.61 12.31 10.50
N ALA A 60 -0.92 11.17 10.41
CA ALA A 60 0.41 11.01 10.99
C ALA A 60 1.39 12.06 10.44
N PHE A 61 1.35 12.32 9.14
CA PHE A 61 2.17 13.36 8.50
C PHE A 61 1.86 14.76 9.05
N LEU A 62 0.57 15.14 9.16
CA LEU A 62 0.19 16.45 9.67
C LEU A 62 0.62 16.64 11.14
N LEU A 63 0.44 15.60 11.97
CA LEU A 63 0.90 15.62 13.37
C LEU A 63 2.43 15.74 13.47
N THR A 64 3.15 14.97 12.66
CA THR A 64 4.62 15.00 12.62
C THR A 64 5.13 16.35 12.12
N LEU A 65 4.48 16.92 11.10
CA LEU A 65 4.83 18.23 10.56
C LEU A 65 4.59 19.34 11.59
N ALA A 66 3.44 19.31 12.28
CA ALA A 66 3.15 20.27 13.34
C ALA A 66 4.22 20.20 14.46
N ALA A 67 4.56 18.98 14.90
CA ALA A 67 5.61 18.77 15.90
C ALA A 67 6.99 19.25 15.40
N ALA A 68 7.38 18.90 14.18
CA ALA A 68 8.67 19.29 13.60
C ALA A 68 8.78 20.80 13.40
N VAL A 69 7.72 21.47 12.96
CA VAL A 69 7.69 22.94 12.82
C VAL A 69 7.77 23.62 14.19
N ALA A 70 7.12 23.10 15.22
CA ALA A 70 7.24 23.61 16.58
C ALA A 70 8.67 23.46 17.13
N LEU A 71 9.27 22.27 16.97
CA LEU A 71 10.62 21.97 17.46
C LEU A 71 11.73 22.71 16.69
N THR A 72 11.57 22.95 15.39
CA THR A 72 12.52 23.79 14.64
C THR A 72 12.51 25.25 15.08
N GLY A 73 11.46 25.72 15.75
CA GLY A 73 11.45 27.00 16.45
C GLY A 73 12.51 27.07 17.56
N LEU A 74 12.72 25.96 18.28
CA LEU A 74 13.72 25.81 19.34
C LEU A 74 15.13 25.54 18.77
N GLY A 75 15.20 24.84 17.64
CA GLY A 75 16.44 24.49 16.94
C GLY A 75 17.08 25.62 16.11
N ARG A 76 16.56 26.85 16.14
CA ARG A 76 17.10 27.99 15.38
C ARG A 76 18.57 28.27 15.70
N ALA A 77 18.97 28.06 16.96
CA ALA A 77 20.36 28.22 17.40
C ALA A 77 21.34 27.27 16.68
N TRP A 78 20.84 26.18 16.07
CA TRP A 78 21.63 25.21 15.31
C TRP A 78 21.45 25.36 13.79
N GLY A 79 20.83 26.45 13.33
CA GLY A 79 20.68 26.78 11.90
C GLY A 79 19.55 26.05 11.18
N LEU A 80 18.67 25.35 11.91
CA LEU A 80 17.50 24.70 11.33
C LEU A 80 16.45 25.72 10.89
N ARG A 81 15.84 25.46 9.74
CA ARG A 81 14.78 26.28 9.15
C ARG A 81 13.50 25.44 8.99
N ARG A 82 12.34 26.11 8.92
CA ARG A 82 11.04 25.44 8.70
C ARG A 82 11.00 24.59 7.43
N ARG A 83 11.70 25.02 6.37
CA ARG A 83 11.83 24.26 5.12
C ARG A 83 12.53 22.91 5.33
N ASP A 84 13.45 22.83 6.28
CA ASP A 84 14.17 21.60 6.60
C ASP A 84 13.24 20.62 7.32
N ALA A 85 12.36 21.13 8.18
CA ALA A 85 11.28 20.35 8.81
C ALA A 85 10.35 19.75 7.77
N LEU A 86 9.91 20.56 6.79
CA LEU A 86 9.05 20.08 5.71
C LEU A 86 9.75 18.99 4.89
N GLY A 87 11.01 19.20 4.50
CA GLY A 87 11.80 18.19 3.78
C GLY A 87 11.90 16.87 4.54
N ALA A 88 12.22 16.94 5.83
CA ALA A 88 12.30 15.76 6.70
C ALA A 88 10.95 15.04 6.83
N CYS A 89 9.85 15.77 6.98
CA CYS A 89 8.50 15.21 7.03
C CYS A 89 8.07 14.58 5.70
N VAL A 90 8.41 15.18 4.56
CA VAL A 90 8.12 14.61 3.23
C VAL A 90 8.90 13.33 2.99
N LEU A 91 10.17 13.29 3.40
CA LEU A 91 10.96 12.05 3.35
C LEU A 91 10.35 10.97 4.25
N SER A 92 10.01 11.32 5.49
CA SER A 92 9.33 10.42 6.43
C SER A 92 8.01 9.88 5.85
N LEU A 93 7.16 10.75 5.28
CA LEU A 93 5.92 10.36 4.61
C LEU A 93 6.18 9.37 3.46
N SER A 94 7.19 9.63 2.64
CA SER A 94 7.52 8.80 1.47
C SER A 94 7.99 7.40 1.90
N LEU A 95 8.83 7.33 2.94
CA LEU A 95 9.30 6.06 3.50
C LEU A 95 8.17 5.29 4.18
N ASN A 96 7.31 5.98 4.94
CA ASN A 96 6.15 5.37 5.57
C ASN A 96 5.14 4.84 4.53
N LEU A 97 4.86 5.61 3.47
CA LEU A 97 4.01 5.15 2.37
C LEU A 97 4.58 3.91 1.70
N SER A 98 5.88 3.93 1.40
CA SER A 98 6.57 2.82 0.75
C SER A 98 6.54 1.57 1.64
N GLY A 99 6.88 1.72 2.92
CA GLY A 99 6.82 0.64 3.91
C GLY A 99 5.40 0.09 4.07
N PHE A 100 4.40 0.97 4.15
CA PHE A 100 2.99 0.57 4.25
C PHE A 100 2.52 -0.27 3.06
N VAL A 101 2.85 0.16 1.84
CA VAL A 101 2.48 -0.56 0.61
C VAL A 101 3.24 -1.88 0.48
N VAL A 102 4.53 -1.90 0.81
CA VAL A 102 5.37 -3.10 0.66
C VAL A 102 5.11 -4.12 1.75
N LEU A 103 4.82 -3.72 2.99
CA LEU A 103 4.70 -4.61 4.13
C LEU A 103 3.22 -4.91 4.46
N PRO A 104 2.45 -4.06 5.18
CA PRO A 104 1.05 -4.34 5.51
C PRO A 104 0.17 -4.71 4.32
N VAL A 105 0.21 -3.94 3.23
CA VAL A 105 -0.69 -4.16 2.09
C VAL A 105 -0.33 -5.45 1.36
N THR A 106 0.96 -5.78 1.25
CA THR A 106 1.39 -7.07 0.67
C THR A 106 0.98 -8.24 1.57
N VAL A 107 1.16 -8.14 2.88
CA VAL A 107 0.76 -9.20 3.83
C VAL A 107 -0.75 -9.48 3.73
N ASP A 108 -1.60 -8.45 3.70
CA ASP A 108 -3.06 -8.61 3.57
C ASP A 108 -3.47 -9.27 2.24
N ARG A 109 -2.69 -9.06 1.17
CA ARG A 109 -3.05 -9.47 -0.20
C ARG A 109 -2.32 -10.71 -0.70
N SER A 110 -1.34 -11.23 0.04
CA SER A 110 -0.46 -12.30 -0.43
C SER A 110 -1.00 -13.69 -0.09
N VAL A 111 -1.31 -14.45 -1.14
CA VAL A 111 -1.60 -15.90 -1.01
C VAL A 111 -0.37 -16.66 -0.52
N SER A 112 0.84 -16.23 -0.89
CA SER A 112 2.08 -16.86 -0.41
C SER A 112 2.28 -16.70 1.10
N VAL A 113 1.99 -15.52 1.65
CA VAL A 113 2.04 -15.31 3.11
C VAL A 113 1.01 -16.19 3.81
N PHE A 114 -0.19 -16.32 3.24
CA PHE A 114 -1.20 -17.26 3.75
C PHE A 114 -0.68 -18.71 3.76
N LEU A 115 -0.14 -19.21 2.65
CA LEU A 115 0.37 -20.59 2.55
C LEU A 115 1.52 -20.84 3.54
N LEU A 116 2.46 -19.91 3.66
CA LEU A 116 3.53 -19.99 4.66
C LEU A 116 2.99 -19.98 6.09
N GLY A 117 1.95 -19.19 6.37
CA GLY A 117 1.25 -19.21 7.66
C GLY A 117 0.65 -20.59 7.97
N GLN A 118 0.06 -21.24 6.97
CA GLN A 118 -0.47 -22.60 7.13
C GLN A 118 0.64 -23.63 7.38
N MET A 119 1.76 -23.55 6.67
CA MET A 119 2.91 -24.44 6.88
C MET A 119 3.57 -24.18 8.25
N ALA A 120 3.72 -22.93 8.65
CA ALA A 120 4.28 -22.56 9.95
C ALA A 120 3.41 -23.04 11.13
N ALA A 121 2.09 -23.12 10.93
CA ALA A 121 1.17 -23.68 11.92
C ALA A 121 1.20 -25.22 11.99
N HIS A 122 1.75 -25.90 10.97
CA HIS A 122 1.81 -27.37 10.87
C HIS A 122 3.22 -27.79 10.44
N PRO A 123 4.26 -27.55 11.28
CA PRO A 123 5.66 -27.67 10.88
C PRO A 123 6.10 -29.10 10.53
N ASP A 124 5.39 -30.11 11.03
CA ASP A 124 5.70 -31.52 10.80
C ASP A 124 4.96 -32.11 9.58
N GLU A 125 4.08 -31.34 8.93
CA GLU A 125 3.33 -31.77 7.74
C GLU A 125 4.05 -31.36 6.44
N SER A 126 4.16 -32.29 5.49
CA SER A 126 4.61 -31.96 4.14
C SER A 126 3.49 -31.34 3.31
N PHE A 127 3.73 -30.18 2.72
CA PHE A 127 2.79 -29.51 1.81
C PHE A 127 3.20 -29.74 0.36
N ASP A 128 2.45 -30.57 -0.35
CA ASP A 128 2.50 -30.64 -1.81
C ASP A 128 1.49 -29.68 -2.47
N ALA A 129 1.45 -29.68 -3.80
CA ALA A 129 0.59 -28.78 -4.57
C ALA A 129 -0.91 -29.06 -4.37
N ASP A 130 -1.29 -30.34 -4.17
CA ASP A 130 -2.69 -30.72 -4.03
C ASP A 130 -3.21 -30.40 -2.63
N ARG A 131 -2.39 -30.63 -1.60
CA ARG A 131 -2.66 -30.16 -0.24
C ARG A 131 -2.75 -28.64 -0.17
N ALA A 132 -1.82 -27.93 -0.81
CA ALA A 132 -1.87 -26.47 -0.88
C ALA A 132 -3.16 -25.95 -1.54
N ARG A 133 -3.61 -26.61 -2.62
CA ARG A 133 -4.88 -26.30 -3.29
C ARG A 133 -6.08 -26.57 -2.38
N ALA A 134 -6.12 -27.72 -1.72
CA ALA A 134 -7.20 -28.07 -0.80
C ALA A 134 -7.31 -27.07 0.37
N VAL A 135 -6.17 -26.65 0.93
CA VAL A 135 -6.12 -25.64 2.00
C VAL A 135 -6.54 -24.27 1.49
N PHE A 136 -6.12 -23.88 0.28
CA PHE A 136 -6.56 -22.64 -0.35
C PHE A 136 -8.09 -22.62 -0.53
N ASP A 137 -8.68 -23.68 -1.07
CA ASP A 137 -10.12 -23.75 -1.30
C ASP A 137 -10.91 -23.77 0.03
N ALA A 138 -10.51 -24.63 0.97
CA ALA A 138 -11.24 -24.78 2.24
C ALA A 138 -11.10 -23.55 3.14
N VAL A 139 -9.89 -23.02 3.29
CA VAL A 139 -9.60 -21.97 4.28
C VAL A 139 -9.62 -20.58 3.65
N TYR A 140 -8.89 -20.35 2.56
CA TYR A 140 -8.76 -19.02 1.97
C TYR A 140 -10.05 -18.59 1.25
N LEU A 141 -10.64 -19.47 0.46
CA LEU A 141 -11.90 -19.20 -0.24
C LEU A 141 -13.11 -19.48 0.65
N GLY A 142 -13.15 -20.63 1.33
CA GLY A 142 -14.25 -21.04 2.20
C GLY A 142 -14.33 -20.22 3.50
N THR A 143 -13.45 -20.51 4.46
CA THR A 143 -13.52 -19.92 5.80
C THR A 143 -13.29 -18.41 5.81
N PHE A 144 -12.26 -17.93 5.12
CA PHE A 144 -11.89 -16.50 5.12
C PHE A 144 -12.70 -15.66 4.14
N ARG A 145 -13.47 -16.30 3.23
CA ARG A 145 -14.34 -15.63 2.26
C ARG A 145 -13.64 -14.50 1.50
N GLN A 146 -12.39 -14.75 1.12
CA GLN A 146 -11.53 -13.70 0.56
C GLN A 146 -12.08 -13.19 -0.78
N MET A 147 -12.74 -14.03 -1.59
CA MET A 147 -13.32 -13.57 -2.86
C MET A 147 -14.46 -12.59 -2.65
N GLU A 148 -15.34 -12.84 -1.69
CA GLU A 148 -16.45 -11.95 -1.36
C GLU A 148 -15.94 -10.63 -0.78
N ARG A 149 -14.93 -10.70 0.09
CA ARG A 149 -14.24 -9.50 0.56
C ARG A 149 -13.69 -8.69 -0.61
N ARG A 150 -12.96 -9.30 -1.55
CA ARG A 150 -12.38 -8.60 -2.70
C ARG A 150 -13.46 -8.02 -3.62
N LEU A 151 -14.56 -8.72 -3.87
CA LEU A 151 -15.69 -8.19 -4.64
C LEU A 151 -16.35 -7.01 -3.94
N ALA A 152 -16.53 -7.06 -2.62
CA ALA A 152 -17.04 -5.94 -1.84
C ALA A 152 -16.11 -4.72 -1.92
N GLU A 153 -14.78 -4.94 -1.85
CA GLU A 153 -13.78 -3.88 -2.02
C GLU A 153 -13.84 -3.27 -3.45
N GLN A 154 -14.01 -4.10 -4.49
CA GLN A 154 -14.16 -3.61 -5.87
C GLN A 154 -15.47 -2.84 -6.09
N LYS A 155 -16.55 -3.27 -5.43
CA LYS A 155 -17.84 -2.56 -5.44
C LYS A 155 -17.71 -1.21 -4.74
N ALA A 156 -17.12 -1.17 -3.55
CA ALA A 156 -16.86 0.06 -2.81
C ALA A 156 -15.94 1.02 -3.58
N SER A 157 -14.99 0.49 -4.35
CA SER A 157 -14.13 1.28 -5.24
C SER A 157 -14.84 1.73 -6.52
N GLY A 158 -16.05 1.28 -6.82
CA GLY A 158 -16.77 1.63 -8.06
C GLY A 158 -16.30 0.88 -9.31
N ASN A 159 -15.44 -0.14 -9.18
CA ASN A 159 -14.90 -0.90 -10.31
C ASN A 159 -15.87 -1.96 -10.83
N VAL A 160 -16.77 -2.45 -9.97
CA VAL A 160 -17.85 -3.37 -10.33
C VAL A 160 -19.20 -2.87 -9.83
N ALA A 161 -20.26 -3.23 -10.53
CA ALA A 161 -21.64 -2.94 -10.15
C ALA A 161 -22.46 -4.24 -10.15
N PRO A 162 -23.43 -4.39 -9.23
CA PRO A 162 -24.32 -5.56 -9.23
C PRO A 162 -25.18 -5.57 -10.50
N ARG A 163 -25.40 -6.76 -11.06
CA ARG A 163 -26.31 -7.01 -12.20
C ARG A 163 -26.89 -8.42 -12.06
N GLY A 164 -28.18 -8.50 -11.77
CA GLY A 164 -28.83 -9.77 -11.47
C GLY A 164 -28.26 -10.39 -10.19
N ASP A 165 -27.87 -11.65 -10.27
CA ASP A 165 -27.20 -12.43 -9.23
C ASP A 165 -25.67 -12.22 -9.17
N GLY A 166 -25.11 -11.45 -10.10
CA GLY A 166 -23.67 -11.27 -10.25
C GLY A 166 -23.19 -9.83 -10.28
N TYR A 167 -21.96 -9.66 -10.77
CA TYR A 167 -21.29 -8.37 -10.91
C TYR A 167 -20.83 -8.15 -12.35
N VAL A 168 -20.86 -6.89 -12.79
CA VAL A 168 -20.29 -6.46 -14.07
C VAL A 168 -19.28 -5.35 -13.86
N ILE A 169 -18.26 -5.32 -14.71
CA ILE A 169 -17.23 -4.28 -14.69
C ILE A 169 -17.80 -2.93 -15.15
N THR A 170 -17.52 -1.88 -14.38
CA THR A 170 -17.97 -0.50 -14.70
C THR A 170 -17.02 0.16 -15.73
N PRO A 171 -17.38 1.32 -16.31
CA PRO A 171 -16.43 2.12 -17.09
C PRO A 171 -15.15 2.45 -16.32
N GLN A 172 -15.26 2.73 -15.01
CA GLN A 172 -14.12 2.97 -14.13
C GLN A 172 -13.26 1.71 -14.00
N GLY A 173 -13.85 0.54 -13.72
CA GLY A 173 -13.12 -0.72 -13.65
C GLY A 173 -12.38 -1.03 -14.95
N ARG A 174 -13.00 -0.75 -16.11
CA ARG A 174 -12.33 -0.89 -17.42
C ARG A 174 -11.15 0.07 -17.56
N ALA A 175 -11.26 1.30 -17.08
CA ALA A 175 -10.14 2.26 -17.09
C ALA A 175 -9.00 1.79 -16.18
N PHE A 176 -9.33 1.29 -14.98
CA PHE A 176 -8.36 0.73 -14.05
C PHE A 176 -7.59 -0.45 -14.67
N ILE A 177 -8.27 -1.41 -15.30
CA ILE A 177 -7.62 -2.55 -15.97
C ILE A 177 -6.70 -2.10 -17.11
N ARG A 178 -7.10 -1.09 -17.90
CA ARG A 178 -6.20 -0.52 -18.93
C ARG A 178 -4.94 0.09 -18.33
N PHE A 179 -5.10 0.85 -17.24
CA PHE A 179 -3.97 1.43 -16.51
C PHE A 179 -3.06 0.35 -15.92
N ALA A 180 -3.63 -0.65 -15.24
CA ALA A 180 -2.87 -1.79 -14.73
C ALA A 180 -2.12 -2.52 -15.84
N GLY A 181 -2.75 -2.68 -17.02
CA GLY A 181 -2.10 -3.27 -18.20
C GLY A 181 -0.92 -2.46 -18.72
N LEU A 182 -0.98 -1.14 -18.64
CA LEU A 182 0.16 -0.27 -18.98
C LEU A 182 1.32 -0.48 -18.01
N ILE A 183 1.05 -0.49 -16.70
CA ILE A 183 2.05 -0.74 -15.66
C ILE A 183 2.68 -2.12 -15.83
N ALA A 184 1.87 -3.16 -16.04
CA ALA A 184 2.37 -4.52 -16.24
C ALA A 184 3.32 -4.64 -17.43
N ARG A 185 3.02 -3.95 -18.54
CA ARG A 185 3.93 -3.90 -19.70
C ARG A 185 5.21 -3.14 -19.40
N LEU A 186 5.11 -2.01 -18.71
CA LEU A 186 6.26 -1.18 -18.35
C LEU A 186 7.25 -1.94 -17.46
N PHE A 187 6.75 -2.71 -16.50
CA PHE A 187 7.56 -3.49 -15.57
C PHE A 187 7.74 -4.97 -15.95
N ARG A 188 7.24 -5.38 -17.13
CA ARG A 188 7.29 -6.77 -17.65
C ARG A 188 6.77 -7.82 -16.66
N THR A 189 5.65 -7.53 -16.00
CA THR A 189 4.96 -8.47 -15.10
C THR A 189 4.00 -9.38 -15.87
N ASP A 190 3.49 -10.42 -15.22
CA ASP A 190 2.54 -11.36 -15.83
C ASP A 190 1.22 -10.66 -16.25
N THR A 191 1.00 -10.57 -17.56
CA THR A 191 -0.17 -9.91 -18.15
C THR A 191 -1.42 -10.78 -18.17
N ARG A 192 -1.31 -12.09 -17.88
CA ARG A 192 -2.46 -13.02 -17.82
C ARG A 192 -3.47 -12.61 -16.75
N LEU A 193 -2.98 -11.99 -15.67
CA LEU A 193 -3.80 -11.44 -14.59
C LEU A 193 -4.74 -10.31 -15.03
N ILE A 194 -4.50 -9.73 -16.21
CA ILE A 194 -5.18 -8.52 -16.71
C ILE A 194 -5.97 -8.83 -17.98
N ALA A 195 -5.41 -9.66 -18.86
CA ALA A 195 -6.05 -10.04 -20.11
C ALA A 195 -7.33 -10.87 -19.89
N GLY A 196 -7.46 -11.52 -18.74
CA GLY A 196 -8.49 -12.51 -18.47
C GLY A 196 -8.17 -13.82 -19.19
N ALA A 197 -8.37 -14.94 -18.52
CA ALA A 197 -8.39 -16.23 -19.20
C ALA A 197 -9.82 -16.49 -19.70
N SER A 198 -9.98 -16.91 -20.95
CA SER A 198 -11.22 -17.56 -21.35
C SER A 198 -11.39 -18.80 -20.49
N ALA A 199 -12.50 -18.90 -19.74
CA ALA A 199 -12.79 -20.12 -18.99
C ALA A 199 -12.74 -21.31 -19.96
N PRO A 200 -12.10 -22.44 -19.59
CA PRO A 200 -12.21 -23.67 -20.38
C PRO A 200 -13.70 -24.01 -20.53
N GLY A 201 -14.24 -23.90 -21.76
CA GLY A 201 -15.64 -24.24 -22.07
C GLY A 201 -16.56 -23.08 -22.47
N ALA A 202 -16.12 -21.82 -22.44
CA ALA A 202 -16.87 -20.75 -23.09
C ALA A 202 -16.71 -20.87 -24.61
N ALA A 203 -17.63 -21.59 -25.26
CA ALA A 203 -17.68 -21.73 -26.71
C ALA A 203 -17.56 -20.34 -27.36
N PRO A 204 -16.75 -20.17 -28.42
CA PRO A 204 -16.76 -18.94 -29.19
C PRO A 204 -18.19 -18.78 -29.71
N THR A 205 -18.89 -17.73 -29.28
CA THR A 205 -20.13 -17.32 -29.95
C THR A 205 -19.76 -17.04 -31.40
N LEU A 206 -20.05 -18.01 -32.27
CA LEU A 206 -19.98 -17.86 -33.72
C LEU A 206 -20.78 -16.60 -34.06
N ARG A 207 -20.09 -15.57 -34.56
CA ARG A 207 -20.78 -14.48 -35.26
C ARG A 207 -21.55 -15.14 -36.41
N PRO A 208 -22.86 -14.88 -36.57
CA PRO A 208 -23.55 -15.34 -37.77
C PRO A 208 -22.86 -14.75 -39.01
N PRO A 209 -22.81 -15.48 -40.13
CA PRO A 209 -22.25 -14.99 -41.38
C PRO A 209 -22.92 -13.66 -41.75
N ARG A 210 -22.12 -12.67 -42.14
CA ARG A 210 -22.66 -11.49 -42.81
C ARG A 210 -23.23 -11.96 -44.14
N ASP A 211 -24.50 -11.66 -44.36
CA ASP A 211 -25.19 -11.88 -45.63
C ASP A 211 -24.33 -11.38 -46.81
N GLN A 212 -24.15 -12.28 -47.78
CA GLN A 212 -23.60 -11.98 -49.09
C GLN A 212 -24.74 -11.39 -49.93
N PRO A 213 -24.56 -10.24 -50.58
CA PRO A 213 -25.59 -9.70 -51.48
C PRO A 213 -25.56 -10.44 -52.82
N ASP A 214 -26.76 -10.76 -53.33
CA ASP A 214 -27.02 -11.12 -54.73
C ASP A 214 -26.77 -9.93 -55.67
#